data_AF-A0AAD0T2L5-F1
#
_entry.id   AF-A0AAD0T2L5-F1
#
_cell.length_a   1.000
_cell.length_b   1.000
_cell.length_c   1.000
_cell.angle_alpha   90.00
_cell.angle_beta   90.00
_cell.angle_gamma   90.00
#
_symmetry.space_group_name_H-M   'P 1'
#
loop_
_entity.id
_entity.type
_entity.pdbx_description
1 polymer ?
#
loop_
_entity_poly.entity_id
_entity_poly.type
_entity_poly.pdbx_seq_one_letter_code
_entity_poly.pdbx_strand_id
1 'polypeptide(L)' 'MNNSCASFVEVAMKEKGCSEDYISQQEFSNIRSLSEGSSFMCFVETQGGIYQVQASQMAEPNIATILFSRFD' A
#
# COMPACT_ATOMS: atom_id res chain seq x y z
N MET A 1 4.31 3.48 14.41
CA MET A 1 4.24 4.70 13.58
C MET A 1 4.17 4.25 12.12
N ASN A 2 3.16 4.71 11.35
CA ASN A 2 2.90 4.41 9.92
C ASN A 2 2.34 3.02 9.48
N ASN A 3 1.55 2.34 10.33
CA ASN A 3 1.03 0.99 10.02
C ASN A 3 -0.12 0.92 8.99
N SER A 4 -0.81 2.02 8.66
CA SER A 4 -1.98 1.93 7.75
C SER A 4 -1.60 1.56 6.32
N CYS A 5 -0.50 2.12 5.80
CA CYS A 5 -0.08 1.90 4.42
C CYS A 5 0.37 0.46 4.17
N ALA A 6 1.23 -0.07 5.04
CA ALA A 6 1.69 -1.45 4.98
C ALA A 6 0.51 -2.43 5.07
N SER A 7 -0.46 -2.17 5.96
CA SER A 7 -1.65 -3.00 6.07
C SER A 7 -2.52 -2.98 4.80
N PHE A 8 -2.70 -1.83 4.14
CA PHE A 8 -3.42 -1.78 2.87
C PHE A 8 -2.73 -2.63 1.79
N VAL A 9 -1.41 -2.55 1.69
CA VAL A 9 -0.64 -3.36 0.74
C VAL A 9 -0.70 -4.83 1.09
N GLU A 10 -0.55 -5.20 2.37
CA GLU A 10 -0.63 -6.59 2.83
C GLU A 10 -1.99 -7.22 2.51
N VAL A 11 -3.09 -6.50 2.77
CA VAL A 11 -4.44 -6.95 2.41
C VAL A 11 -4.58 -7.12 0.90
N ALA A 12 -4.10 -6.15 0.11
CA ALA A 12 -4.15 -6.24 -1.35
C ALA A 12 -3.35 -7.44 -1.88
N MET A 13 -2.18 -7.74 -1.30
CA MET A 13 -1.38 -8.91 -1.67
C MET A 13 -2.14 -10.21 -1.38
N LYS A 14 -2.81 -10.31 -0.23
CA LYS A 14 -3.66 -11.47 0.11
C LYS A 14 -4.82 -11.63 -0.87
N GLU A 15 -5.53 -10.54 -1.19
CA GLU A 15 -6.64 -10.55 -2.15
C GLU A 15 -6.21 -10.92 -3.57
N LYS A 16 -4.96 -10.60 -3.96
CA LYS A 16 -4.37 -10.97 -5.26
C LYS A 16 -3.74 -12.35 -5.27
N GLY A 17 -3.78 -13.09 -4.16
CA GLY A 17 -3.32 -14.47 -4.09
C GLY A 17 -1.81 -14.64 -3.88
N CYS A 18 -1.12 -13.62 -3.35
CA CYS A 18 0.24 -13.80 -2.88
C CYS A 18 0.28 -14.80 -1.71
N SER A 19 1.29 -15.67 -1.66
CA SER A 19 1.48 -16.60 -0.54
C SER A 19 1.87 -15.87 0.74
N GLU A 20 1.51 -16.43 1.89
CA GLU A 20 1.90 -15.87 3.20
C GLU A 20 3.43 -15.80 3.35
N ASP A 21 4.15 -16.81 2.85
CA ASP A 21 5.62 -16.81 2.84
C ASP A 21 6.16 -15.61 2.07
N TYR A 22 5.62 -15.33 0.88
CA TYR A 22 6.06 -14.19 0.06
C TYR A 22 5.76 -12.85 0.75
N ILE A 23 4.59 -12.71 1.37
CA ILE A 23 4.19 -11.51 2.11
C ILE A 23 5.12 -11.30 3.32
N SER A 24 5.43 -12.36 4.07
CA SER A 24 6.28 -12.30 5.26
C SER A 24 7.73 -11.92 4.95
N GLN A 25 8.19 -12.17 3.72
CA GLN A 25 9.52 -11.80 3.23
C GLN A 25 9.61 -10.35 2.73
N GLN A 26 8.49 -9.64 2.60
CA GLN A 26 8.52 -8.25 2.15
C GLN A 26 8.94 -7.33 3.30
N GLU A 27 9.94 -6.48 3.05
CA GLU A 27 10.28 -5.39 3.95
C GLU A 27 9.41 -4.17 3.66
N PHE A 28 8.37 -3.95 4.46
CA PHE A 28 7.54 -2.73 4.40
C PHE A 28 8.20 -1.52 5.09
N SER A 29 9.52 -1.39 4.98
CA SER A 29 10.31 -0.41 5.75
C SER A 29 10.42 0.94 5.03
N ASN A 30 10.45 0.94 3.69
CA ASN A 30 10.55 2.16 2.88
C ASN A 30 9.16 2.72 2.53
N ILE A 31 8.45 3.21 3.56
CA ILE A 31 7.14 3.84 3.39
C ILE A 31 7.31 5.36 3.31
N ARG A 32 6.91 5.94 2.17
CA ARG A 32 6.82 7.40 2.00
C ARG A 32 5.36 7.80 1.94
N SER A 33 4.90 8.61 2.88
CA SER A 33 3.52 9.09 2.92
C SER A 33 3.44 10.60 2.71
N LEU A 34 2.36 11.02 2.04
CA LEU A 34 1.96 12.41 1.85
C LEU A 34 0.49 12.54 2.26
N SER A 35 0.17 13.55 3.04
CA SER A 35 -1.21 13.88 3.40
C SER A 35 -1.46 15.34 3.04
N GLU A 36 -2.48 15.60 2.24
CA GLU A 36 -2.88 16.95 1.84
C GLU A 36 -4.40 17.09 1.98
N GLY A 37 -4.83 17.95 2.90
CA GLY A 37 -6.24 18.08 3.26
C GLY A 37 -6.84 16.75 3.72
N SER A 38 -7.89 16.30 3.04
CA SER A 38 -8.56 15.01 3.27
C SER A 38 -8.01 13.85 2.43
N SER A 39 -6.97 14.11 1.62
CA SER A 39 -6.35 13.09 0.78
C SER A 39 -5.10 12.54 1.45
N PHE A 40 -4.97 11.21 1.41
CA PHE A 40 -3.81 10.48 1.89
C PHE A 40 -3.22 9.68 0.74
N MET A 41 -1.90 9.74 0.58
CA MET A 41 -1.17 8.93 -0.38
C MET A 41 0.05 8.32 0.30
N CYS A 42 0.39 7.10 -0.05
CA CYS A 42 1.64 6.49 0.39
C CYS A 42 2.22 5.53 -0.63
N PHE A 43 3.54 5.45 -0.63
CA PHE A 43 4.34 4.55 -1.46
C PHE A 43 5.03 3.55 -0.56
N VAL A 44 4.98 2.28 -0.95
CA VAL A 44 5.68 1.17 -0.31
C VAL A 44 6.52 0.49 -1.37
N GLU A 45 7.82 0.52 -1.19
CA GLU A 45 8.74 -0.26 -2.00
C GLU A 45 8.88 -1.67 -1.41
N THR A 46 8.82 -2.68 -2.28
CA THR A 46 9.00 -4.08 -1.94
C THR A 46 10.04 -4.70 -2.88
N GLN A 47 10.43 -5.95 -2.65
CA GLN A 47 11.45 -6.59 -3.50
C GLN A 47 10.99 -6.74 -4.96
N GLY A 48 9.68 -6.83 -5.19
CA GLY A 48 9.11 -7.02 -6.53
C GLY A 48 8.66 -5.75 -7.23
N GLY A 49 8.64 -4.60 -6.56
CA GLY A 49 8.09 -3.37 -7.13
C GLY A 49 7.67 -2.32 -6.11
N ILE A 50 6.90 -1.34 -6.57
CA ILE A 50 6.37 -0.25 -5.75
C ILE A 50 4.84 -0.33 -5.73
N TYR A 51 4.28 -0.30 -4.53
CA TYR A 51 2.86 -0.08 -4.30
C TYR A 51 2.60 1.40 -4.01
N GLN A 52 1.58 1.97 -4.66
CA GLN A 52 1.06 3.29 -4.35
C GLN A 52 -0.38 3.14 -3.87
N VAL A 53 -0.66 3.62 -2.65
CA VAL A 53 -1.99 3.67 -2.06
C VAL A 53 -2.45 5.12 -2.07
N GLN A 54 -3.67 5.38 -2.52
CA GLN A 54 -4.32 6.68 -2.48
C GLN A 54 -5.70 6.53 -1.86
N ALA A 55 -5.99 7.29 -0.81
CA ALA A 55 -7.27 7.29 -0.12
C ALA A 55 -7.81 8.72 0.01
N SER A 56 -9.13 8.86 -0.15
CA SER A 56 -9.85 10.10 0.19
C SER A 56 -10.71 9.86 1.42
N GLN A 57 -10.51 10.67 2.46
CA GLN A 57 -11.31 10.63 3.69
C GLN A 57 -12.66 11.37 3.55
N MET A 58 -12.91 11.98 2.38
CA MET A 58 -14.16 12.68 2.06
C MET A 58 -15.04 11.92 1.07
N ALA A 59 -14.57 10.80 0.52
CA ALA A 59 -15.40 9.95 -0.32
C ALA A 59 -16.32 9.09 0.55
N GLU A 60 -17.62 9.04 0.22
CA GLU A 60 -18.55 8.07 0.77
C GLU A 60 -19.03 7.11 -0.33
N PRO A 61 -18.75 5.79 -0.23
CA PRO A 61 -17.95 5.15 0.83
C PRO A 61 -16.47 5.57 0.76
N ASN A 62 -15.74 5.38 1.86
CA ASN A 62 -14.29 5.60 1.89
C ASN A 62 -13.63 4.71 0.83
N ILE A 63 -13.04 5.32 -0.20
CA ILE A 63 -12.37 4.61 -1.29
C ILE A 63 -10.86 4.77 -1.12
N ALA A 64 -10.16 3.63 -1.14
CA ALA A 64 -8.73 3.54 -1.32
C ALA A 64 -8.42 2.84 -2.66
N THR A 65 -7.55 3.44 -3.47
CA THR A 65 -7.03 2.85 -4.70
C THR A 65 -5.60 2.40 -4.45
N ILE A 66 -5.25 1.20 -4.92
CA ILE A 66 -3.90 0.65 -4.84
C ILE A 66 -3.42 0.38 -6.25
N LEU A 67 -2.25 0.93 -6.59
CA LEU A 67 -1.53 0.70 -7.83
C LEU A 67 -0.25 -0.07 -7.52
N PHE A 68 0.10 -1.05 -8.34
CA PHE A 68 1.35 -1.80 -8.23
C PHE A 68 2.15 -1.66 -9.52
N SER A 69 3.41 -1.25 -9.40
CA SER A 69 4.39 -1.20 -10.48
C SER A 69 5.49 -2.22 -10.19
N ARG A 70 5.74 -3.15 -11.10
CA ARG A 70 6.82 -4.13 -10.96
C ARG A 70 8.17 -3.47 -11.26
N PHE A 71 9.24 -3.98 -10.67
CA PHE A 71 10.60 -3.74 -11.17
C PHE A 71 10.90 -4.71 -12.32
N ASP A 72 11.60 -4.23 -13.35
CA ASP A 72 11.92 -5.00 -14.57
C ASP A 72 13.21 -5.82 -14.42
#